data_AF-J9DBB5-F1
#
_entry.id   AF-J9DBB5-F1
#
_cell.length_a   1.000
_cell.length_b   1.000
_cell.length_c   1.000
_cell.angle_alpha   90.00
_cell.angle_beta   90.00
_cell.angle_gamma   90.00
#
_symmetry.space_group_name_H-M   'P 1'
#
loop_
_entity.id
_entity.type
_entity.pdbx_description
1 polymer ?
#
loop_
_entity_poly.entity_id
_entity_poly.type
_entity_poly.pdbx_seq_one_letter_code
_entity_poly.pdbx_strand_id
1 'polypeptide(L)'
;MPQETSLPSFSRLASSPFGLAEPTASLSPPYFSSNKGTITMDNKQWAPSVILVDADYLDRVAFDLTVNFERMIGRHIPQADLCHWIDCIALDGGLRPGEHETQVHFLHPKEKEAFRHFTPSSFTEDINGLSFSDNLGRFNLFAFPVEEIVSADEFFIQSFTMLADAKEIDRLIVVGDMAAYGDTLRKLCAQTEGKEITLMTMEPVPGKGFQQEILGYSLMSALGIKSEELQ
;
A
#
# COMPACT_ATOMS: atom_id res chain seq x y z
N MET A 1 12.01 -53.33 1.93
CA MET A 1 11.91 -52.07 1.15
C MET A 1 10.89 -52.31 0.05
N PRO A 2 9.94 -51.39 -0.20
CA PRO A 2 9.99 -49.96 0.06
C PRO A 2 9.22 -49.52 1.31
N GLN A 3 9.50 -48.28 1.73
CA GLN A 3 9.05 -47.63 2.95
C GLN A 3 7.64 -47.04 2.78
N GLU A 4 6.80 -47.22 3.81
CA GLU A 4 5.61 -46.40 4.04
C GLU A 4 6.06 -45.02 4.52
N THR A 5 5.77 -43.98 3.73
CA THR A 5 5.83 -42.59 4.17
C THR A 5 4.46 -42.19 4.69
N SER A 6 4.34 -42.13 6.01
CA SER A 6 3.22 -41.56 6.74
C SER A 6 3.09 -40.05 6.43
N LEU A 7 1.95 -39.64 5.90
CA LEU A 7 1.53 -38.22 5.85
C LEU A 7 1.20 -37.74 7.28
N PRO A 8 1.60 -36.53 7.69
CA PRO A 8 1.21 -35.99 8.98
C PRO A 8 -0.29 -35.65 8.99
N SER A 9 -0.99 -36.23 9.97
CA SER A 9 -2.34 -35.84 10.37
C SER A 9 -2.30 -34.42 10.95
N PHE A 10 -2.95 -33.47 10.28
CA PHE A 10 -3.25 -32.17 10.89
C PHE A 10 -4.47 -32.30 11.80
N SER A 11 -4.18 -32.29 13.10
CA SER A 11 -5.16 -32.16 14.17
C SER A 11 -5.87 -30.81 14.09
N ARG A 12 -7.21 -30.83 14.14
CA ARG A 12 -8.09 -29.67 14.31
C ARG A 12 -7.66 -28.86 15.55
N LEU A 13 -7.33 -27.59 15.35
CA LEU A 13 -7.39 -26.60 16.43
C LEU A 13 -8.78 -25.96 16.45
N ALA A 14 -9.28 -25.85 17.66
CA ALA A 14 -10.64 -25.53 18.02
C ALA A 14 -11.03 -24.08 17.66
N SER A 15 -12.24 -23.95 17.12
CA SER A 15 -13.24 -22.90 17.32
C SER A 15 -12.79 -21.64 18.11
N SER A 16 -12.66 -20.53 17.38
CA SER A 16 -12.72 -19.18 17.93
C SER A 16 -14.19 -18.76 18.17
N PRO A 17 -14.54 -18.14 19.31
CA PRO A 17 -15.89 -17.67 19.61
C PRO A 17 -16.03 -16.21 19.17
N PHE A 18 -16.21 -15.95 17.89
CA PHE A 18 -16.71 -14.67 17.43
C PHE A 18 -17.90 -14.92 16.51
N GLY A 19 -19.07 -14.54 17.02
CA GLY A 19 -20.32 -14.58 16.26
C GLY A 19 -20.17 -13.75 14.99
N LEU A 20 -20.50 -14.38 13.86
CA LEU A 20 -20.64 -13.75 12.57
C LEU A 20 -21.68 -12.63 12.68
N ALA A 21 -21.23 -11.38 12.64
CA ALA A 21 -22.09 -10.26 12.28
C ALA A 21 -22.23 -10.29 10.75
N GLU A 22 -23.47 -10.37 10.26
CA GLU A 22 -23.79 -10.21 8.84
C GLU A 22 -23.31 -8.83 8.33
N PRO A 23 -22.79 -8.72 7.11
CA PRO A 23 -22.40 -7.43 6.57
C PRO A 23 -23.64 -6.68 6.08
N THR A 24 -24.24 -5.87 6.95
CA THR A 24 -25.10 -4.74 6.55
C THR A 24 -24.38 -3.44 6.83
N ALA A 25 -23.52 -3.02 5.90
CA ALA A 25 -23.10 -1.64 5.78
C ALA A 25 -22.91 -1.33 4.29
N SER A 26 -23.87 -0.62 3.73
CA SER A 26 -23.72 0.14 2.50
C SER A 26 -22.57 1.13 2.70
N LEU A 27 -21.37 0.80 2.22
CA LEU A 27 -20.26 1.73 2.11
C LEU A 27 -20.68 2.81 1.11
N SER A 28 -20.86 4.04 1.60
CA SER A 28 -21.00 5.22 0.75
C SER A 28 -19.75 5.33 -0.13
N PRO A 29 -19.85 5.66 -1.43
CA PRO A 29 -18.66 5.86 -2.26
C PRO A 29 -17.79 6.99 -1.69
N PRO A 30 -16.46 6.90 -1.81
CA PRO A 30 -15.55 7.94 -1.30
C PRO A 30 -15.88 9.29 -1.93
N TYR A 31 -16.01 10.32 -1.10
CA TYR A 31 -16.23 11.69 -1.55
C TYR A 31 -14.90 12.26 -2.07
N PHE A 32 -14.75 12.37 -3.39
CA PHE A 32 -13.63 13.09 -4.00
C PHE A 32 -13.90 14.59 -3.94
N SER A 33 -12.98 15.34 -3.32
CA SER A 33 -13.03 16.81 -3.31
C SER A 33 -11.83 17.38 -4.07
N SER A 34 -12.11 18.22 -5.07
CA SER A 34 -11.10 19.00 -5.80
C SER A 34 -10.92 20.35 -5.10
N ASN A 35 -9.77 20.59 -4.50
CA ASN A 35 -9.46 21.89 -3.91
C ASN A 35 -8.93 22.86 -4.98
N LYS A 36 -9.82 23.57 -5.71
CA LYS A 36 -9.45 24.74 -6.51
C LYS A 36 -9.33 25.98 -5.61
N GLY A 37 -8.40 25.93 -4.67
CA GLY A 37 -8.04 27.04 -3.80
C GLY A 37 -6.68 27.61 -4.20
N THR A 38 -6.60 28.93 -4.32
CA THR A 38 -5.36 29.71 -4.45
C THR A 38 -4.25 29.12 -3.58
N ILE A 39 -3.09 28.80 -4.17
CA ILE A 39 -1.91 28.37 -3.42
C ILE A 39 -1.45 29.55 -2.57
N THR A 40 -1.92 29.62 -1.32
CA THR A 40 -1.20 30.32 -0.27
C THR A 40 0.04 29.50 0.04
N MET A 41 1.20 30.15 0.05
CA MET A 41 2.48 29.61 0.51
C MET A 41 2.41 29.39 2.03
N ASP A 42 1.53 28.51 2.48
CA ASP A 42 1.52 28.03 3.84
C ASP A 42 2.53 26.88 3.89
N ASN A 43 3.57 27.07 4.71
CA ASN A 43 4.60 26.09 5.03
C ASN A 43 3.98 24.69 5.18
N LYS A 44 4.04 23.86 4.12
CA LYS A 44 3.22 22.64 4.02
C LYS A 44 3.75 21.62 5.00
N GLN A 45 3.21 21.64 6.22
CA GLN A 45 3.57 20.74 7.29
C GLN A 45 3.25 19.30 6.85
N TRP A 46 4.20 18.39 7.02
CA TRP A 46 3.95 16.97 6.78
C TRP A 46 2.79 16.49 7.64
N ALA A 47 1.95 15.62 7.08
CA ALA A 47 0.97 14.93 7.91
C ALA A 47 1.68 13.93 8.84
N PRO A 48 1.14 13.65 10.03
CA PRO A 48 1.74 12.70 10.96
C PRO A 48 1.91 11.30 10.38
N SER A 49 1.09 10.92 9.41
CA SER A 49 1.21 9.65 8.69
C SER A 49 1.46 9.92 7.20
N VAL A 50 2.48 9.25 6.65
CA VAL A 50 2.78 9.29 5.21
C VAL A 50 2.90 7.87 4.67
N ILE A 51 2.28 7.64 3.51
CA ILE A 51 2.42 6.43 2.72
C ILE A 51 3.29 6.76 1.50
N LEU A 52 4.44 6.13 1.38
CA LEU A 52 5.35 6.27 0.24
C LEU A 52 5.23 5.05 -0.67
N VAL A 53 4.93 5.28 -1.94
CA VAL A 53 4.60 4.22 -2.91
C VAL A 53 5.45 4.38 -4.17
N ASP A 54 6.16 3.32 -4.53
CA ASP A 54 6.70 3.13 -5.87
C ASP A 54 5.54 2.65 -6.76
N ALA A 55 5.02 3.56 -7.57
CA ALA A 55 3.82 3.32 -8.35
C ALA A 55 4.07 2.31 -9.49
N ASP A 56 5.28 2.28 -10.06
CA ASP A 56 5.62 1.32 -11.11
C ASP A 56 5.67 -0.11 -10.54
N TYR A 57 6.34 -0.25 -9.39
CA TYR A 57 6.39 -1.50 -8.65
C TYR A 57 4.98 -1.98 -8.25
N LEU A 58 4.16 -1.10 -7.67
CA LEU A 58 2.79 -1.44 -7.26
C LEU A 58 1.95 -1.93 -8.45
N ASP A 59 1.97 -1.22 -9.57
CA ASP A 59 1.21 -1.57 -10.79
C ASP A 59 1.66 -2.94 -11.35
N ARG A 60 2.97 -3.21 -11.31
CA ARG A 60 3.53 -4.51 -11.73
C ARG A 60 3.07 -5.66 -10.82
N VAL A 61 3.10 -5.47 -9.50
CA VAL A 61 2.63 -6.50 -8.56
C VAL A 61 1.14 -6.76 -8.75
N ALA A 62 0.32 -5.72 -8.93
CA ALA A 62 -1.11 -5.87 -9.20
C ALA A 62 -1.36 -6.66 -10.50
N PHE A 63 -0.58 -6.41 -11.55
CA PHE A 63 -0.61 -7.21 -12.78
C PHE A 63 -0.27 -8.67 -12.55
N ASP A 64 0.83 -8.95 -11.85
CA ASP A 64 1.29 -10.32 -11.59
C ASP A 64 0.25 -11.11 -10.81
N LEU A 65 -0.36 -10.51 -9.77
CA LEU A 65 -1.45 -11.12 -9.01
C LEU A 65 -2.68 -11.37 -9.89
N THR A 66 -3.07 -10.39 -10.71
CA THR A 66 -4.20 -10.52 -11.66
C THR A 66 -4.00 -11.73 -12.57
N VAL A 67 -2.87 -11.80 -13.28
CA VAL A 67 -2.60 -12.88 -14.23
C VAL A 67 -2.53 -14.25 -13.54
N ASN A 68 -1.94 -14.31 -12.35
CA ASN A 68 -1.81 -15.56 -11.60
C ASN A 68 -3.17 -16.05 -11.11
N PHE A 69 -4.00 -15.16 -10.54
CA PHE A 69 -5.27 -15.55 -9.98
C PHE A 69 -6.35 -15.79 -11.02
N GLU A 70 -6.43 -15.05 -12.13
CA GLU A 70 -7.40 -15.33 -13.19
C GLU A 70 -7.30 -16.77 -13.71
N ARG A 71 -6.07 -17.28 -13.84
CA ARG A 71 -5.79 -18.67 -14.24
C ARG A 71 -6.25 -19.68 -13.20
N MET A 72 -6.13 -19.33 -11.92
CA MET A 72 -6.45 -20.20 -10.80
C MET A 72 -7.95 -20.27 -10.53
N ILE A 73 -8.64 -19.13 -10.54
CA ILE A 73 -10.05 -19.01 -10.14
C ILE A 73 -11.02 -19.07 -11.33
N GLY A 74 -10.54 -18.96 -12.56
CA GLY A 74 -11.33 -19.15 -13.78
C GLY A 74 -12.33 -18.02 -14.10
N ARG A 75 -12.10 -16.81 -13.58
CA ARG A 75 -12.87 -15.61 -13.93
C ARG A 75 -11.96 -14.41 -14.16
N HIS A 76 -12.51 -13.39 -14.81
CA HIS A 76 -11.85 -12.10 -14.94
C HIS A 76 -11.72 -11.41 -13.58
N ILE A 77 -10.57 -10.78 -13.36
CA ILE A 77 -10.29 -9.94 -12.19
C ILE A 77 -10.30 -8.47 -12.66
N PRO A 78 -11.11 -7.60 -12.03
CA PRO A 78 -11.18 -6.19 -12.40
C PRO A 78 -9.89 -5.45 -12.00
N GLN A 79 -9.76 -4.19 -12.42
CA GLN A 79 -8.77 -3.29 -11.84
C GLN A 79 -8.99 -3.14 -10.33
N ALA A 80 -7.89 -3.01 -9.58
CA ALA A 80 -7.93 -2.83 -8.14
C ALA A 80 -8.53 -1.47 -7.77
N ASP A 81 -9.38 -1.43 -6.74
CA ASP A 81 -9.84 -0.17 -6.17
C ASP A 81 -8.70 0.49 -5.36
N LEU A 82 -8.20 1.64 -5.84
CA LEU A 82 -7.06 2.32 -5.25
C LEU A 82 -7.36 2.85 -3.85
N CYS A 83 -8.56 3.40 -3.62
CA CYS A 83 -8.94 3.93 -2.31
C CYS A 83 -9.07 2.80 -1.29
N HIS A 84 -9.74 1.70 -1.67
CA HIS A 84 -9.83 0.52 -0.82
C HIS A 84 -8.45 -0.09 -0.52
N TRP A 85 -7.56 -0.12 -1.51
CA TRP A 85 -6.17 -0.57 -1.29
C TRP A 85 -5.44 0.32 -0.28
N ILE A 86 -5.57 1.65 -0.38
CA ILE A 86 -4.99 2.61 0.57
C ILE A 86 -5.52 2.35 1.98
N ASP A 87 -6.82 2.15 2.16
CA ASP A 87 -7.43 1.85 3.47
C ASP A 87 -6.86 0.55 4.06
N CYS A 88 -6.72 -0.50 3.25
CA CYS A 88 -6.13 -1.77 3.67
C CYS A 88 -4.70 -1.58 4.18
N ILE A 89 -3.83 -0.92 3.41
CA ILE A 89 -2.43 -0.75 3.82
C ILE A 89 -2.29 0.26 4.97
N ALA A 90 -3.22 1.20 5.13
CA ALA A 90 -3.25 2.09 6.29
C ALA A 90 -3.53 1.29 7.57
N LEU A 91 -4.52 0.38 7.54
CA LEU A 91 -4.84 -0.52 8.65
C LEU A 91 -3.67 -1.45 9.01
N ASP A 92 -3.07 -2.08 8.00
CA ASP A 92 -1.87 -2.92 8.12
C ASP A 92 -0.69 -2.11 8.69
N GLY A 93 -0.57 -0.86 8.24
CA GLY A 93 0.38 0.12 8.74
C GLY A 93 0.14 0.61 10.16
N GLY A 94 -0.96 0.20 10.81
CA GLY A 94 -1.26 0.51 12.20
C GLY A 94 -2.26 1.64 12.42
N LEU A 95 -2.79 2.28 11.36
CA LEU A 95 -3.92 3.22 11.52
C LEU A 95 -5.15 2.47 12.03
N ARG A 96 -5.98 3.18 12.79
CA ARG A 96 -7.26 2.69 13.30
C ARG A 96 -8.32 3.76 13.03
N PRO A 97 -9.61 3.44 13.12
CA PRO A 97 -10.66 4.44 12.89
C PRO A 97 -10.49 5.70 13.75
N GLY A 98 -10.60 6.87 13.12
CA GLY A 98 -10.32 8.16 13.73
C GLY A 98 -10.26 9.31 12.72
N GLU A 99 -9.98 10.52 13.19
CA GLU A 99 -9.86 11.72 12.35
C GLU A 99 -8.38 11.95 11.98
N HIS A 100 -7.75 10.96 11.32
CA HIS A 100 -6.35 11.07 10.93
C HIS A 100 -6.18 11.96 9.68
N GLU A 101 -5.01 12.58 9.57
CA GLU A 101 -4.54 13.19 8.32
C GLU A 101 -3.38 12.36 7.80
N THR A 102 -3.51 11.87 6.56
CA THR A 102 -2.51 11.04 5.91
C THR A 102 -2.17 11.61 4.55
N GLN A 103 -0.88 11.61 4.19
CA GLN A 103 -0.45 11.90 2.81
C GLN A 103 -0.02 10.61 2.12
N VAL A 104 -0.46 10.43 0.87
CA VAL A 104 -0.05 9.30 0.03
C VAL A 104 0.75 9.84 -1.14
N HIS A 105 1.99 9.39 -1.25
CA HIS A 105 2.98 9.88 -2.20
C HIS A 105 3.29 8.76 -3.19
N PHE A 106 2.80 8.92 -4.42
CA PHE A 106 3.08 8.01 -5.53
C PHE A 106 4.25 8.54 -6.35
N LEU A 107 5.37 7.82 -6.35
CA LEU A 107 6.49 8.11 -7.24
C LEU A 107 6.31 7.27 -8.51
N HIS A 108 6.28 7.91 -9.68
CA HIS A 108 6.02 7.22 -10.93
C HIS A 108 7.00 7.62 -12.04
N PRO A 109 7.32 6.71 -12.98
CA PRO A 109 8.08 7.07 -14.18
C PRO A 109 7.37 8.20 -14.93
N LYS A 110 8.13 9.18 -15.41
CA LYS A 110 7.58 10.38 -16.07
C LYS A 110 6.78 10.06 -17.33
N GLU A 111 7.14 8.98 -18.01
CA GLU A 111 6.47 8.48 -19.21
C GLU A 111 5.14 7.78 -18.93
N LYS A 112 4.84 7.46 -17.66
CA LYS A 112 3.57 6.87 -17.25
C LYS A 112 2.61 7.95 -16.77
N GLU A 113 1.48 8.08 -17.47
CA GLU A 113 0.43 9.06 -17.14
C GLU A 113 -0.62 8.50 -16.16
N ALA A 114 -0.72 7.17 -16.02
CA ALA A 114 -1.71 6.51 -15.18
C ALA A 114 -1.25 5.11 -14.72
N PHE A 115 -1.84 4.62 -13.63
CA PHE A 115 -1.87 3.19 -13.31
C PHE A 115 -2.60 2.41 -14.41
N ARG A 116 -2.17 1.18 -14.69
CA ARG A 116 -2.88 0.29 -15.63
C ARG A 116 -3.81 -0.68 -14.91
N HIS A 117 -3.52 -1.00 -13.66
CA HIS A 117 -4.20 -2.06 -12.91
C HIS A 117 -5.00 -1.54 -11.71
N PHE A 118 -5.20 -0.23 -11.62
CA PHE A 118 -5.98 0.41 -10.57
C PHE A 118 -7.06 1.33 -11.14
N THR A 119 -8.08 1.61 -10.33
CA THR A 119 -9.06 2.68 -10.52
C THR A 119 -9.31 3.37 -9.18
N PRO A 120 -9.31 4.71 -9.08
CA PRO A 120 -8.84 5.68 -10.08
C PRO A 120 -7.39 5.45 -10.55
N SER A 121 -7.00 6.03 -11.69
CA SER A 121 -5.71 5.69 -12.32
C SER A 121 -4.88 6.86 -12.80
N SER A 122 -5.48 7.96 -13.29
CA SER A 122 -4.73 9.09 -13.85
C SER A 122 -3.94 9.80 -12.77
N PHE A 123 -2.61 9.84 -12.92
CA PHE A 123 -1.75 10.52 -11.95
C PHE A 123 -2.06 12.01 -11.87
N THR A 124 -2.48 12.62 -12.98
CA THR A 124 -2.79 14.06 -13.03
C THR A 124 -4.24 14.37 -12.71
N GLU A 125 -5.19 13.59 -13.25
CA GLU A 125 -6.63 13.94 -13.17
C GLU A 125 -7.33 13.33 -11.97
N ASP A 126 -6.93 12.12 -11.55
CA ASP A 126 -7.65 11.36 -10.52
C ASP A 126 -6.88 11.23 -9.19
N ILE A 127 -5.59 11.57 -9.18
CA ILE A 127 -4.71 11.35 -8.02
C ILE A 127 -4.13 12.67 -7.52
N ASN A 128 -3.29 13.34 -8.32
CA ASN A 128 -2.48 14.44 -7.80
C ASN A 128 -3.33 15.62 -7.30
N GLY A 129 -3.13 16.00 -6.04
CA GLY A 129 -3.83 17.11 -5.40
C GLY A 129 -5.28 16.82 -5.04
N LEU A 130 -5.74 15.58 -5.23
CA LEU A 130 -7.05 15.13 -4.77
C LEU A 130 -6.96 14.53 -3.37
N SER A 131 -8.13 14.34 -2.77
CA SER A 131 -8.26 13.69 -1.47
C SER A 131 -9.56 12.92 -1.40
N PHE A 132 -9.58 11.89 -0.56
CA PHE A 132 -10.78 11.22 -0.11
C PHE A 132 -10.79 11.12 1.41
N SER A 133 -11.95 10.82 1.97
CA SER A 133 -12.11 10.63 3.41
C SER A 133 -13.07 9.50 3.72
N ASP A 134 -12.78 8.80 4.79
CA ASP A 134 -13.50 7.62 5.24
C ASP A 134 -13.48 7.57 6.79
N ASN A 135 -13.64 6.37 7.38
CA ASN A 135 -13.60 6.21 8.84
C ASN A 135 -12.17 6.19 9.44
N LEU A 136 -11.12 6.10 8.63
CA LEU A 136 -9.73 6.23 9.04
C LEU A 136 -9.25 7.68 9.02
N GLY A 137 -9.95 8.56 8.32
CA GLY A 137 -9.70 10.00 8.29
C GLY A 137 -9.59 10.52 6.87
N ARG A 138 -8.72 11.51 6.64
CA ARG A 138 -8.50 12.13 5.34
C ARG A 138 -7.16 11.71 4.72
N PHE A 139 -7.23 11.23 3.49
CA PHE A 139 -6.08 10.89 2.66
C PHE A 139 -5.88 11.94 1.58
N ASN A 140 -4.72 12.60 1.59
CA ASN A 140 -4.32 13.58 0.58
C ASN A 140 -3.35 12.91 -0.39
N LEU A 141 -3.69 12.87 -1.67
CA LEU A 141 -2.97 12.11 -2.69
C LEU A 141 -2.05 13.03 -3.51
N PHE A 142 -0.82 12.59 -3.72
CA PHE A 142 0.19 13.30 -4.49
C PHE A 142 0.87 12.32 -5.46
N ALA A 143 1.05 12.74 -6.70
CA ALA A 143 1.81 11.99 -7.70
C ALA A 143 3.03 12.81 -8.13
N PHE A 144 4.20 12.19 -8.04
CA PHE A 144 5.49 12.81 -8.35
C PHE A 144 6.16 12.04 -9.49
N PRO A 145 6.34 12.67 -10.66
CA PRO A 145 7.09 12.06 -11.75
C PRO A 145 8.58 12.03 -11.41
N VAL A 146 9.24 10.91 -11.70
CA VAL A 146 10.70 10.78 -11.62
C VAL A 146 11.33 11.38 -12.88
N GLU A 147 12.09 12.46 -12.70
CA GLU A 147 12.80 13.12 -13.79
C GLU A 147 14.01 12.31 -14.28
N GLU A 148 14.34 12.38 -15.58
CA GLU A 148 15.40 11.57 -16.23
C GLU A 148 16.82 11.77 -15.68
N ILE A 149 17.02 12.80 -14.84
CA ILE A 149 18.30 13.12 -14.21
C ILE A 149 18.65 12.22 -13.01
N VAL A 150 17.70 11.41 -12.53
CA VAL A 150 17.86 10.49 -11.39
C VAL A 150 17.16 9.18 -11.69
N SER A 151 17.73 8.06 -11.23
CA SER A 151 17.04 6.77 -11.35
C SER A 151 15.83 6.69 -10.41
N ALA A 152 14.82 5.91 -10.78
CA ALA A 152 13.66 5.68 -9.93
C ALA A 152 14.06 5.12 -8.55
N ASP A 153 14.98 4.16 -8.53
CA ASP A 153 15.53 3.56 -7.31
C ASP A 153 16.20 4.60 -6.40
N GLU A 154 17.06 5.46 -6.96
CA GLU A 154 17.74 6.51 -6.20
C GLU A 154 16.75 7.55 -5.69
N PHE A 155 15.80 7.98 -6.52
CA PHE A 155 14.79 8.95 -6.15
C PHE A 155 13.86 8.43 -5.04
N PHE A 156 13.51 7.14 -5.08
CA PHE A 156 12.74 6.49 -4.03
C PHE A 156 13.49 6.49 -2.70
N ILE A 157 14.77 6.09 -2.70
CA ILE A 157 15.61 6.11 -1.50
C ILE A 157 15.80 7.52 -0.94
N GLN A 158 16.01 8.52 -1.81
CA GLN A 158 16.11 9.93 -1.39
C GLN A 158 14.81 10.42 -0.75
N SER A 159 13.66 10.09 -1.36
CA SER A 159 12.34 10.44 -0.85
C SER A 159 12.06 9.78 0.50
N PHE A 160 12.35 8.48 0.65
CA PHE A 160 12.27 7.79 1.94
C PHE A 160 13.14 8.47 2.99
N THR A 161 14.39 8.80 2.67
CA THR A 161 15.32 9.45 3.62
C THR A 161 14.80 10.80 4.10
N MET A 162 14.31 11.63 3.18
CA MET A 162 13.70 12.92 3.51
C MET A 162 12.50 12.77 4.47
N LEU A 163 11.62 11.81 4.20
CA LEU A 163 10.46 11.54 5.05
C LEU A 163 10.86 10.94 6.40
N ALA A 164 11.89 10.11 6.42
CA ALA A 164 12.47 9.51 7.62
C ALA A 164 13.21 10.53 8.50
N ASP A 165 13.62 11.69 7.96
CA ASP A 165 14.25 12.77 8.72
C ASP A 165 13.24 13.85 9.19
N ALA A 166 12.06 13.91 8.57
CA ALA A 166 11.04 14.92 8.87
C ALA A 166 10.42 14.71 10.26
N LYS A 167 10.56 15.66 11.18
CA LYS A 167 10.16 15.48 12.59
C LYS A 167 8.66 15.38 12.82
N GLU A 168 7.88 15.91 11.89
CA GLU A 168 6.42 15.97 11.96
C GLU A 168 5.75 14.65 11.57
N ILE A 169 6.50 13.72 10.95
CA ILE A 169 5.99 12.41 10.57
C ILE A 169 6.24 11.43 11.70
N ASP A 170 5.19 10.83 12.24
CA ASP A 170 5.30 9.77 13.25
C ASP A 170 5.30 8.38 12.59
N ARG A 171 4.55 8.22 11.49
CA ARG A 171 4.33 6.93 10.81
C ARG A 171 4.68 6.98 9.33
N LEU A 172 5.43 5.98 8.88
CA LEU A 172 5.77 5.74 7.48
C LEU A 172 5.34 4.35 7.04
N ILE A 173 4.45 4.28 6.06
CA ILE A 173 4.06 3.03 5.40
C ILE A 173 4.71 3.05 4.02
N VAL A 174 5.48 2.02 3.68
CA VAL A 174 6.36 2.04 2.51
C VAL A 174 6.07 0.85 1.61
N VAL A 175 5.78 1.14 0.34
CA VAL A 175 5.58 0.14 -0.71
C VAL A 175 6.67 0.38 -1.75
N GLY A 176 7.69 -0.47 -1.76
CA GLY A 176 8.84 -0.32 -2.65
C GLY A 176 9.39 -1.66 -3.14
N ASP A 177 10.17 -1.61 -4.22
CA ASP A 177 10.80 -2.78 -4.83
C ASP A 177 11.96 -3.29 -3.96
N MET A 178 11.65 -4.30 -3.15
CA MET A 178 12.61 -4.93 -2.25
C MET A 178 13.73 -5.69 -2.98
N ALA A 179 13.52 -6.07 -4.24
CA ALA A 179 14.55 -6.73 -5.05
C ALA A 179 15.52 -5.71 -5.66
N ALA A 180 15.04 -4.52 -6.02
CA ALA A 180 15.87 -3.46 -6.61
C ALA A 180 16.73 -2.74 -5.56
N TYR A 181 16.10 -2.21 -4.50
CA TYR A 181 16.77 -1.35 -3.52
C TYR A 181 16.48 -1.71 -2.05
N GLY A 182 15.89 -2.88 -1.80
CA GLY A 182 15.48 -3.30 -0.46
C GLY A 182 16.61 -3.35 0.57
N ASP A 183 17.83 -3.73 0.17
CA ASP A 183 18.99 -3.76 1.08
C ASP A 183 19.33 -2.37 1.64
N THR A 184 19.26 -1.35 0.78
CA THR A 184 19.49 0.05 1.17
C THR A 184 18.35 0.54 2.05
N LEU A 185 17.10 0.28 1.65
CA LEU A 185 15.92 0.68 2.42
C LEU A 185 15.95 0.10 3.84
N ARG A 186 16.27 -1.19 4.00
CA ARG A 186 16.35 -1.83 5.33
C ARG A 186 17.47 -1.27 6.19
N LYS A 187 18.62 -0.89 5.59
CA LYS A 187 19.71 -0.21 6.32
C LYS A 187 19.28 1.15 6.84
N LEU A 188 18.55 1.92 6.03
CA LEU A 188 18.02 3.22 6.44
C LEU A 188 16.99 3.06 7.56
N CYS A 189 16.03 2.14 7.43
CA CYS A 189 15.08 1.85 8.50
C CYS A 189 15.77 1.50 9.83
N ALA A 190 16.85 0.71 9.78
CA ALA A 190 17.61 0.34 10.97
C ALA A 190 18.38 1.50 11.64
N GLN A 191 18.55 2.62 10.93
CA GLN A 191 19.20 3.84 11.40
C GLN A 191 18.19 4.94 11.78
N THR A 192 16.94 4.82 11.31
CA THR A 192 15.86 5.74 11.66
C THR A 192 15.39 5.47 13.10
N GLU A 193 15.32 6.52 13.91
CA GLU A 193 14.83 6.47 15.28
C GLU A 193 13.54 7.29 15.42
N GLY A 194 12.66 6.88 16.35
CA GLY A 194 11.48 7.68 16.71
C GLY A 194 10.34 7.66 15.68
N LYS A 195 10.36 6.74 14.71
CA LYS A 195 9.28 6.56 13.72
C LYS A 195 8.71 5.14 13.75
N GLU A 196 7.42 5.04 13.49
CA GLU A 196 6.74 3.78 13.21
C GLU A 196 6.80 3.51 11.70
N ILE A 197 7.73 2.66 11.28
CA ILE A 197 7.92 2.29 9.87
C ILE A 197 7.30 0.93 9.61
N THR A 198 6.45 0.81 8.59
CA THR A 198 5.90 -0.45 8.10
C THR A 198 6.29 -0.65 6.63
N LEU A 199 6.98 -1.75 6.32
CA LEU A 199 7.29 -2.14 4.95
C LEU A 199 6.24 -3.12 4.43
N MET A 200 5.60 -2.78 3.31
CA MET A 200 4.69 -3.68 2.60
C MET A 200 5.51 -4.55 1.65
N THR A 201 5.64 -5.84 1.96
CA THR A 201 6.55 -6.76 1.27
C THR A 201 5.79 -7.94 0.66
N MET A 202 6.35 -8.56 -0.39
CA MET A 202 5.74 -9.76 -0.99
C MET A 202 6.08 -11.03 -0.21
N GLU A 203 7.14 -11.00 0.58
CA GLU A 203 7.61 -12.07 1.44
C GLU A 203 8.35 -11.50 2.64
N PRO A 204 8.43 -12.23 3.78
CA PRO A 204 9.13 -11.76 4.94
C PRO A 204 10.61 -11.46 4.67
N VAL A 205 11.06 -10.25 5.02
CA VAL A 205 12.44 -9.80 4.86
C VAL A 205 13.16 -9.69 6.22
N PRO A 206 14.46 -10.03 6.31
CA PRO A 206 15.23 -9.87 7.54
C PRO A 206 15.62 -8.40 7.74
N GLY A 207 15.50 -7.90 8.97
CA GLY A 207 15.91 -6.54 9.30
C GLY A 207 15.44 -6.10 10.69
N LYS A 208 15.66 -4.83 10.98
CA LYS A 208 15.20 -4.16 12.22
C LYS A 208 14.85 -2.71 11.89
N GLY A 209 14.15 -2.04 12.81
CA GLY A 209 13.72 -0.64 12.63
C GLY A 209 12.47 -0.47 11.79
N PHE A 210 11.77 -1.57 11.47
CA PHE A 210 10.48 -1.56 10.78
C PHE A 210 9.63 -2.77 11.21
N GLN A 211 8.31 -2.60 11.12
CA GLN A 211 7.34 -3.69 11.00
C GLN A 211 7.17 -4.06 9.53
N GLN A 212 6.63 -5.24 9.25
CA GLN A 212 6.38 -5.66 7.88
C GLN A 212 5.04 -6.38 7.76
N GLU A 213 4.36 -6.13 6.66
CA GLU A 213 3.08 -6.74 6.32
C GLU A 213 3.11 -7.25 4.88
N ILE A 214 2.30 -8.26 4.57
CA ILE A 214 2.29 -8.89 3.26
C ILE A 214 1.41 -8.09 2.29
N LEU A 215 2.03 -7.39 1.35
CA LEU A 215 1.38 -6.55 0.33
C LEU A 215 0.34 -7.33 -0.51
N GLY A 216 0.58 -8.63 -0.72
CA GLY A 216 -0.32 -9.47 -1.49
C GLY A 216 -1.75 -9.49 -0.95
N TYR A 217 -1.96 -9.46 0.38
CA TYR A 217 -3.30 -9.55 0.95
C TYR A 217 -4.14 -8.29 0.70
N SER A 218 -3.56 -7.10 0.87
CA SER A 218 -4.25 -5.84 0.58
C SER A 218 -4.57 -5.69 -0.90
N LEU A 219 -3.65 -6.09 -1.79
CA LEU A 219 -3.90 -6.10 -3.24
C LEU A 219 -4.99 -7.09 -3.65
N MET A 220 -4.99 -8.31 -3.10
CA MET A 220 -6.04 -9.29 -3.39
C MET A 220 -7.42 -8.77 -2.98
N SER A 221 -7.51 -8.12 -1.82
CA SER A 221 -8.74 -7.48 -1.36
C SER A 221 -9.22 -6.41 -2.35
N ALA A 222 -8.32 -5.51 -2.78
CA ALA A 222 -8.62 -4.45 -3.73
C ALA A 222 -8.98 -4.95 -5.14
N LEU A 223 -8.41 -6.08 -5.56
CA LEU A 223 -8.76 -6.78 -6.80
C LEU A 223 -10.11 -7.54 -6.71
N GLY A 224 -10.77 -7.52 -5.56
CA GLY A 224 -12.02 -8.23 -5.33
C GLY A 224 -11.85 -9.75 -5.36
N ILE A 225 -10.67 -10.26 -5.00
CA ILE A 225 -10.41 -11.69 -4.85
C ILE A 225 -10.82 -12.09 -3.43
N LYS A 226 -11.76 -13.02 -3.33
CA LYS A 226 -12.28 -13.49 -2.05
C LYS A 226 -11.49 -14.69 -1.56
N SER A 227 -11.38 -14.82 -0.23
CA SER A 227 -10.63 -15.94 0.38
C SER A 227 -11.21 -17.31 0.03
N GLU A 228 -12.53 -17.39 -0.21
CA GLU A 228 -13.20 -18.64 -0.61
C GLU A 228 -12.83 -19.09 -2.03
N GLU A 229 -12.30 -18.20 -2.87
CA GLU A 229 -11.89 -18.52 -4.24
C GLU A 229 -10.50 -19.17 -4.30
N LEU A 230 -9.79 -19.28 -3.16
CA LEU A 230 -8.43 -19.78 -3.06
C LEU A 230 -8.35 -21.26 -2.61
N GLN A 231 -9.50 -21.94 -2.54
CA GLN A 231 -9.65 -23.31 -2.03
C GLN A 231 -9.51 -24.38 -3.11
#